data_AF-A0A952AGY8-F1
#
_entry.id   AF-A0A952AGY8-F1
#
_cell.length_a   1.000
_cell.length_b   1.000
_cell.length_c   1.000
_cell.angle_alpha   90.00
_cell.angle_beta   90.00
_cell.angle_gamma   90.00
#
_symmetry.space_group_name_H-M   'P 1'
#
loop_
_entity.id
_entity.type
_entity.pdbx_description
1 polymer ?
#
loop_
_entity_poly.entity_id
_entity_poly.type
_entity_poly.pdbx_seq_one_letter_code
_entity_poly.pdbx_strand_id
1 'polypeptide(L)'
;LIYLTEKYPAHKFYIIIGSDSYENLPKWKNYDVLSSTYHFIIYKRAGAAIEQPLPPNFHVLDAPLFDLSSTEIRKRIKEKRSVLYMMPETVRLEIERNGYYK
;
A
#
# COMPACT_ATOMS: atom_id res chain seq x y z
N LEU A 1 2.15 11.78 9.72
CA LEU A 1 2.78 11.02 10.82
C LEU A 1 3.16 11.89 12.01
N ILE A 2 3.53 13.15 11.85
CA ILE A 2 3.84 14.08 12.95
C ILE A 2 2.79 14.01 14.08
N TYR A 3 1.51 14.16 13.73
CA TYR A 3 0.41 14.02 14.69
C TYR A 3 0.40 12.68 15.47
N LEU A 4 0.72 11.56 14.81
CA LEU A 4 0.77 10.25 15.47
C LEU A 4 1.99 10.13 16.38
N THR A 5 3.14 10.66 15.96
CA THR A 5 4.36 10.70 16.76
C THR A 5 4.16 11.56 18.02
N GLU A 6 3.52 12.72 17.90
CA GLU A 6 3.19 13.58 19.05
C GLU A 6 2.19 12.93 19.99
N LYS A 7 1.16 12.27 19.44
CA LYS A 7 0.12 11.60 20.23
C LYS A 7 0.64 10.34 20.93
N TYR A 8 1.61 9.66 20.34
CA TYR A 8 2.14 8.38 20.82
C TYR A 8 3.67 8.42 20.88
N PRO A 9 4.26 9.23 21.78
CA PRO A 9 5.71 9.51 21.80
C PRO A 9 6.56 8.28 22.14
N ALA A 10 6.00 7.28 22.80
CA ALA A 10 6.67 6.01 23.11
C ALA A 10 6.70 5.03 21.93
N HIS A 11 6.01 5.31 20.82
CA HIS A 11 5.89 4.40 19.69
C HIS A 11 6.86 4.77 18.58
N LYS A 12 7.35 3.76 17.86
CA LYS A 12 8.10 3.93 16.62
C LYS A 12 7.18 3.65 15.44
N PHE A 13 7.07 4.61 14.53
CA PHE A 13 6.24 4.48 13.35
C PHE A 13 7.06 4.07 12.13
N TYR A 14 6.53 3.08 11.41
CA TYR A 14 7.08 2.57 10.15
C TYR A 14 6.03 2.78 9.06
N ILE A 15 6.48 3.15 7.87
CA ILE A 15 5.61 3.37 6.71
C ILE A 15 5.72 2.14 5.81
N ILE A 16 4.61 1.42 5.62
CA ILE A 16 4.54 0.28 4.71
C ILE A 16 3.93 0.75 3.39
N ILE A 17 4.63 0.53 2.28
CA ILE A 17 4.20 0.91 0.93
C ILE A 17 4.49 -0.20 -0.08
N GLY A 18 3.75 -0.23 -1.19
CA GLY A 18 4.09 -1.07 -2.34
C GLY A 18 5.22 -0.45 -3.19
N SER A 19 5.93 -1.28 -3.97
CA SER A 19 6.99 -0.80 -4.87
C SER A 19 6.46 0.14 -5.97
N ASP A 20 5.19 0.00 -6.37
CA ASP A 20 4.46 0.95 -7.24
C ASP A 20 4.38 2.37 -6.63
N SER A 21 4.20 2.45 -5.32
CA SER A 21 4.18 3.72 -4.59
C SER A 21 5.59 4.27 -4.35
N TYR A 22 6.56 3.37 -4.15
CA TYR A 22 7.97 3.72 -3.96
C TYR A 22 8.54 4.48 -5.18
N GLU A 23 8.22 4.06 -6.41
CA GLU A 23 8.64 4.76 -7.63
C GLU A 23 8.21 6.24 -7.67
N ASN A 24 7.09 6.57 -7.02
CA ASN A 24 6.57 7.93 -6.95
C ASN A 24 6.84 8.62 -5.60
N LEU A 25 7.57 7.98 -4.69
CA LEU A 25 7.83 8.49 -3.34
C LEU A 25 8.52 9.87 -3.32
N PRO A 26 9.49 10.19 -4.21
CA PRO A 26 10.09 11.52 -4.25
C PRO A 26 9.08 12.65 -4.56
N LYS A 27 7.92 12.32 -5.14
CA LYS A 27 6.85 13.28 -5.43
C LYS A 27 5.90 13.50 -4.26
N TRP A 28 6.06 12.77 -3.15
CA TRP A 28 5.20 12.90 -2.00
C TRP A 28 5.42 14.24 -1.29
N LYS A 29 4.34 14.81 -0.75
CA LYS A 29 4.42 16.01 0.06
C LYS A 29 5.36 15.77 1.25
N ASN A 30 6.33 16.67 1.42
CA ASN A 30 7.35 16.62 2.48
C ASN A 30 8.19 15.34 2.45
N TYR A 31 8.50 14.82 1.25
CA TYR A 31 9.34 13.64 1.05
C TYR A 31 10.62 13.70 1.90
N ASP A 32 11.36 14.81 1.89
CA ASP A 32 12.63 14.93 2.62
C ASP A 32 12.47 14.73 4.14
N VAL A 33 11.37 15.21 4.71
CA VAL A 33 11.05 14.99 6.13
C VAL A 33 10.66 13.54 6.36
N LEU A 34 9.85 12.96 5.48
CA LEU A 34 9.42 11.57 5.63
C LEU A 34 10.60 10.60 5.54
N SER A 35 11.45 10.77 4.52
CA SER A 35 12.60 9.92 4.21
C SER A 35 13.73 10.06 5.22
N SER A 36 13.85 11.17 5.95
CA SER A 36 14.84 11.33 7.02
C SER A 36 14.32 10.91 8.40
N THR A 37 13.01 10.96 8.64
CA THR A 37 12.43 10.76 9.99
C THR A 37 11.92 9.35 10.23
N TYR A 38 11.38 8.67 9.21
CA TYR A 38 10.68 7.40 9.38
C TYR A 38 11.37 6.26 8.64
N HIS A 39 11.19 5.04 9.13
CA HIS A 39 11.59 3.85 8.40
C HIS A 39 10.51 3.47 7.37
N PHE A 40 10.96 3.03 6.19
CA PHE A 40 10.10 2.53 5.13
C PHE A 40 10.24 1.02 4.97
N ILE A 41 9.10 0.35 4.81
CA ILE A 41 9.02 -1.07 4.46
C ILE A 41 8.36 -1.15 3.08
N ILE A 42 9.14 -1.53 2.08
CA ILE A 42 8.69 -1.63 0.69
C ILE A 42 8.28 -3.08 0.41
N TYR A 43 7.00 -3.28 0.13
CA TYR A 43 6.47 -4.55 -0.35
C TYR A 43 6.56 -4.63 -1.87
N LYS A 44 7.23 -5.66 -2.39
CA LYS A 44 7.42 -5.85 -3.83
C LYS A 44 6.08 -6.13 -4.53
N ARG A 45 5.83 -5.45 -5.64
CA ARG A 45 4.72 -5.70 -6.57
C ARG A 45 5.26 -6.09 -7.95
N ALA A 46 4.50 -6.90 -8.67
CA ALA A 46 4.85 -7.30 -10.03
C ALA A 46 4.99 -6.06 -10.94
N GLY A 47 6.07 -6.03 -11.73
CA GLY A 47 6.32 -4.97 -12.72
C GLY A 47 6.96 -3.68 -12.19
N ALA A 48 7.20 -3.56 -10.88
CA ALA A 48 7.83 -2.38 -10.28
C ALA A 48 9.25 -2.70 -9.79
N ALA A 49 10.24 -2.00 -10.32
CA ALA A 49 11.64 -2.18 -9.97
C ALA A 49 11.99 -1.36 -8.72
N ILE A 50 12.85 -1.90 -7.86
CA ILE A 50 13.40 -1.16 -6.72
C ILE A 50 14.86 -0.88 -7.04
N GLU A 51 15.17 0.37 -7.35
CA GLU A 51 16.54 0.81 -7.60
C GLU A 51 17.39 0.69 -6.33
N GLN A 52 18.67 0.35 -6.53
CA GLN A 52 19.66 0.17 -5.47
C GLN A 52 20.85 1.12 -5.72
N PRO A 53 21.54 1.60 -4.68
CA PRO A 53 21.34 1.28 -3.26
C PRO A 53 20.16 2.05 -2.64
N LEU A 54 19.44 1.39 -1.73
CA LEU A 54 18.42 2.01 -0.90
C LEU A 54 19.03 2.82 0.26
N PRO A 55 18.35 3.89 0.72
CA PRO A 55 18.75 4.57 1.94
C PRO A 55 18.71 3.62 3.17
N PRO A 56 19.51 3.85 4.23
CA PRO A 56 19.64 2.91 5.35
C PRO A 56 18.34 2.59 6.10
N ASN A 57 17.39 3.53 6.12
CA ASN A 57 16.10 3.40 6.77
C ASN A 57 15.00 2.82 5.86
N PHE A 58 15.37 2.34 4.67
CA PHE A 58 14.47 1.70 3.72
C PHE A 58 14.75 0.20 3.67
N HIS A 59 13.71 -0.59 3.87
CA HIS A 59 13.80 -2.04 3.94
C HIS A 59 12.85 -2.66 2.92
N VAL A 60 13.36 -3.54 2.07
CA VAL A 60 12.50 -4.32 1.17
C VAL A 60 12.00 -5.55 1.90
N LEU A 61 10.69 -5.71 1.99
CA LEU A 61 10.07 -6.87 2.61
C LEU A 61 10.20 -8.08 1.67
N ASP A 62 10.74 -9.17 2.21
CA ASP A 62 10.69 -10.46 1.56
C ASP A 62 9.38 -11.16 1.94
N ALA A 63 8.44 -11.19 0.99
CA ALA A 63 7.11 -11.74 1.18
C ALA A 63 6.57 -12.28 -0.16
N PRO A 64 5.64 -13.25 -0.14
CA PRO A 64 4.99 -13.75 -1.35
C PRO A 64 4.36 -12.62 -2.15
N LEU A 65 4.54 -12.65 -3.47
CA LEU A 65 3.93 -11.67 -4.36
C LEU A 65 2.43 -11.96 -4.52
N PHE A 66 1.61 -10.95 -4.27
CA PHE A 66 0.17 -10.97 -4.53
C PHE A 66 -0.17 -10.08 -5.71
N ASP A 67 -0.55 -10.70 -6.83
CA ASP A 67 -1.05 -10.00 -8.00
C ASP A 67 -2.55 -9.69 -7.87
N LEU A 68 -2.86 -8.84 -6.90
CA LEU A 68 -4.21 -8.38 -6.61
C LEU A 68 -4.22 -6.86 -6.41
N SER A 69 -5.13 -6.17 -7.08
CA SER A 69 -5.30 -4.73 -6.94
C SER A 69 -6.76 -4.34 -6.80
N SER A 70 -7.03 -3.24 -6.09
CA SER A 70 -8.37 -2.67 -6.00
C SER A 70 -8.89 -2.21 -7.36
N THR A 71 -8.01 -1.81 -8.28
CA THR A 71 -8.39 -1.44 -9.66
C THR A 71 -8.97 -2.64 -10.41
N GLU A 72 -8.31 -3.80 -10.33
CA GLU A 72 -8.81 -5.05 -10.93
C GLU A 72 -10.13 -5.51 -10.26
N ILE A 73 -10.21 -5.42 -8.93
CA ILE A 73 -11.45 -5.74 -8.20
C ILE A 73 -12.62 -4.89 -8.70
N ARG A 74 -12.46 -3.56 -8.76
CA ARG A 74 -13.52 -2.65 -9.22
C ARG A 74 -13.90 -2.91 -10.68
N LYS A 75 -12.91 -3.19 -11.54
CA LYS A 75 -13.14 -3.55 -12.95
C LYS A 75 -13.97 -4.83 -13.05
N ARG A 76 -13.62 -5.89 -12.32
CA ARG A 76 -14.39 -7.14 -12.30
C ARG A 76 -15.84 -6.94 -11.85
N ILE A 77 -16.06 -6.14 -10.80
CA ILE A 77 -17.40 -5.81 -10.32
C ILE A 77 -18.23 -5.15 -11.43
N LYS A 78 -17.66 -4.14 -12.10
CA LYS A 78 -18.31 -3.45 -13.22
C LYS A 78 -18.61 -4.39 -14.40
N GLU A 79 -17.70 -5.34 -14.67
CA GLU A 79 -17.85 -6.39 -15.68
C GLU A 79 -18.77 -7.55 -15.24
N LYS A 80 -19.38 -7.46 -14.05
CA LYS A 80 -20.21 -8.52 -13.44
C LYS A 80 -19.49 -9.87 -13.31
N ARG A 81 -18.16 -9.83 -13.10
CA ARG A 81 -17.30 -10.99 -12.87
C ARG A 81 -17.16 -11.26 -11.36
N SER A 82 -16.96 -12.53 -11.02
CA SER A 82 -16.76 -12.94 -9.62
C SER A 82 -15.51 -12.30 -8.99
N VAL A 83 -15.67 -11.85 -7.75
CA VAL A 83 -14.59 -11.37 -6.87
C VAL A 83 -14.47 -12.20 -5.59
N LEU A 84 -14.98 -13.44 -5.61
CA LEU A 84 -14.88 -14.37 -4.49
C LEU A 84 -13.41 -14.63 -4.14
N TYR A 85 -13.10 -14.71 -2.85
CA TYR A 85 -11.74 -14.90 -2.29
C TYR A 85 -10.73 -13.77 -2.56
N MET A 86 -11.14 -12.66 -3.20
CA MET A 86 -10.26 -11.51 -3.44
C MET A 86 -10.26 -10.50 -2.28
N MET A 87 -11.14 -10.68 -1.29
CA MET A 87 -11.25 -9.83 -0.10
C MET A 87 -12.00 -10.59 1.00
N PRO A 88 -11.96 -10.12 2.26
CA PRO A 88 -12.82 -10.65 3.30
C PRO A 88 -14.31 -10.60 2.89
N GLU A 89 -15.07 -11.62 3.26
CA GLU A 89 -16.48 -11.74 2.84
C GLU A 89 -17.33 -10.55 3.28
N THR A 90 -17.08 -10.03 4.48
CA THR A 90 -17.79 -8.85 5.00
C THR A 90 -17.64 -7.62 4.09
N VAL A 91 -16.48 -7.43 3.46
CA VAL A 91 -16.24 -6.33 2.51
C VAL A 91 -16.98 -6.57 1.20
N ARG A 92 -16.98 -7.81 0.69
CA ARG A 92 -17.72 -8.19 -0.53
C ARG A 92 -19.22 -7.93 -0.35
N LEU A 93 -19.79 -8.37 0.77
CA LEU A 93 -21.20 -8.18 1.10
C LEU A 93 -21.58 -6.69 1.20
N GLU A 94 -20.72 -5.88 1.80
CA GLU A 94 -20.92 -4.43 1.89
C GLU A 94 -20.93 -3.76 0.51
N ILE A 95 -20.01 -4.14 -0.38
CA ILE A 95 -19.95 -3.67 -1.77
C ILE A 95 -21.23 -4.03 -2.53
N GLU A 96 -21.70 -5.29 -2.40
CA GLU A 96 -22.90 -5.77 -3.08
C GLU A 96 -24.16 -5.07 -2.60
N ARG A 97 -24.32 -4.95 -1.28
CA ARG A 97 -25.47 -4.32 -0.61
C ARG A 97 -25.61 -2.85 -0.99
N ASN A 98 -24.50 -2.10 -1.02
CA ASN A 98 -24.52 -0.67 -1.35
C ASN A 98 -24.39 -0.39 -2.86
N GLY A 99 -24.14 -1.42 -3.67
CA GLY A 99 -23.97 -1.27 -5.11
C GLY A 99 -22.71 -0.50 -5.52
N TYR A 100 -21.65 -0.55 -4.72
CA TYR A 100 -20.40 0.14 -5.05
C TYR A 100 -19.77 -0.45 -6.31
N TYR A 101 -19.20 0.43 -7.14
CA TYR A 101 -18.43 0.09 -8.34
C TYR A 101 -19.23 -0.64 -9.45
N LYS A 102 -20.56 -0.65 -9.36
CA LYS A 102 -21.46 -1.05 -10.44
C LYS A 102 -21.48 0.00 -11.57
#